data_AF-A0A315W6H8-F1
#
_entry.id   AF-A0A315W6H8-F1
#
_cell.length_a   1.000
_cell.length_b   1.000
_cell.length_c   1.000
_cell.angle_alpha   90.00
_cell.angle_beta   90.00
_cell.angle_gamma   90.00
#
_symmetry.space_group_name_H-M   'P 1'
#
loop_
_entity.id
_entity.type
_entity.pdbx_description
1 polymer ?
#
loop_
_entity_poly.entity_id
_entity_poly.type
_entity_poly.pdbx_seq_one_letter_code
_entity_poly.pdbx_strand_id
1 'polypeptide(L)'
;MGSKVISRAEEFSTLLRCLQDDQSSNSCTYEEDIHITKMNGDKVTAVNLYFADQTIFVCEKAVPKILGLCDELNPETSNCSADNGDAEDSCDVLQPEQGPQPLTVMKGRQLLSLYTLSQNPGVSTVDNNPILHPLWVRCDMSDPAGTAWFGAEPVCVSNKVAGVKLYCITCKGPTVEKKSLATLDELKQMHKNRHHSSSMGIKGSARFSLFGSTVVENTTIESQSSVTVDFKWSHVESILEIPPLSSTATLNIKVVCGDMRSPMFEMYRELEFLQTLANGLKTGETEWTEPLESTSAVNLTKVYLEELRNMAKTLQDQAAKTVETPKPKQEADPSIFNSFLERGDLDFAEQLWVRMRKSVTSYQDIGDCLKLVIEALRYGDIKPWIHRDSSSSLSKLILQSYHQQIDHVSLTGITPVIMLLEVGLDKMRKDYINYLIGEELTTLNHLYYYLSTEVDVQEQVIRLRKLHHLLEIIVTCGTFLGLPYDRQFVLTQSCLNHYKTSTYDEEHEFKLQIKPALISHFYQKEHPIVWGVEISSGQGVREVRTSLQLSDKPLVDHVIFETDFPNETVNGDIEEPAFFSTTMCCSFNSF
;
A
#
# COMPACT_ATOMS: atom_id res chain seq x y z
N MET A 1 -40.82 35.86 -9.94
CA MET A 1 -40.05 34.61 -10.08
C MET A 1 -38.60 34.76 -9.61
N GLY A 2 -37.86 35.79 -10.02
CA GLY A 2 -36.44 35.99 -9.62
C GLY A 2 -36.18 36.00 -8.10
N SER A 3 -37.00 36.67 -7.29
CA SER A 3 -36.83 36.73 -5.82
C SER A 3 -36.91 35.35 -5.13
N LYS A 4 -37.71 34.39 -5.65
CA LYS A 4 -37.78 33.03 -5.09
C LYS A 4 -36.50 32.23 -5.37
N VAL A 5 -35.88 32.44 -6.53
CA VAL A 5 -34.63 31.75 -6.91
C VAL A 5 -33.46 32.26 -6.08
N ILE A 6 -33.42 33.58 -5.83
CA ILE A 6 -32.39 34.20 -4.98
C ILE A 6 -32.51 33.69 -3.54
N SER A 7 -33.72 33.65 -2.96
CA SER A 7 -33.97 33.07 -1.63
C SER A 7 -33.44 31.64 -1.52
N ARG A 8 -33.74 30.79 -2.52
CA ARG A 8 -33.25 29.40 -2.53
C ARG A 8 -31.73 29.30 -2.64
N ALA A 9 -31.09 30.19 -3.40
CA ALA A 9 -29.64 30.24 -3.51
C ALA A 9 -28.99 30.68 -2.19
N GLU A 10 -29.60 31.63 -1.47
CA GLU A 10 -29.17 32.07 -0.14
C GLU A 10 -29.36 30.99 0.93
N GLU A 11 -30.50 30.28 0.92
CA GLU A 11 -30.76 29.13 1.78
C GLU A 11 -29.72 28.02 1.56
N PHE A 12 -29.48 27.65 0.30
CA PHE A 12 -28.49 26.63 -0.06
C PHE A 12 -27.07 27.03 0.35
N SER A 13 -26.67 28.29 0.12
CA SER A 13 -25.37 28.82 0.55
C SER A 13 -25.20 28.84 2.06
N THR A 14 -26.27 29.18 2.79
CA THR A 14 -26.26 29.19 4.26
C THR A 14 -26.05 27.78 4.80
N LEU A 15 -26.70 26.78 4.21
CA LEU A 15 -26.50 25.37 4.57
C LEU A 15 -25.04 24.91 4.35
N LEU A 16 -24.47 25.21 3.18
CA LEU A 16 -23.08 24.85 2.85
C LEU A 16 -22.08 25.56 3.77
N ARG A 17 -22.35 26.81 4.14
CA ARG A 17 -21.54 27.56 5.10
C ARG A 17 -21.55 26.91 6.48
N CYS A 18 -22.73 26.54 6.99
CA CYS A 18 -22.83 25.82 8.25
C CYS A 18 -22.01 24.52 8.23
N LEU A 19 -22.05 23.76 7.13
CA LEU A 19 -21.24 22.55 6.97
C LEU A 19 -19.74 22.84 6.83
N GLN A 20 -19.37 23.98 6.27
CA GLN A 20 -17.98 24.42 6.17
C GLN A 20 -17.40 24.75 7.54
N ASP A 21 -18.16 25.49 8.36
CA ASP A 21 -17.72 26.02 9.65
C ASP A 21 -17.81 24.98 10.77
N ASP A 22 -18.73 24.02 10.66
CA ASP A 22 -18.85 22.90 11.60
C ASP A 22 -17.73 21.87 11.40
N GLN A 23 -16.93 21.65 12.44
CA GLN A 23 -15.89 20.62 12.45
C GLN A 23 -16.40 19.25 12.93
N SER A 24 -17.60 19.20 13.52
CA SER A 24 -18.19 17.98 14.10
C SER A 24 -19.08 17.23 13.13
N SER A 25 -19.69 17.92 12.16
CA SER A 25 -20.54 17.32 11.14
C SER A 25 -19.87 17.34 9.77
N ASN A 26 -19.77 16.15 9.15
CA ASN A 26 -19.26 15.99 7.79
C ASN A 26 -20.37 15.83 6.75
N SER A 27 -21.65 15.89 7.15
CA SER A 27 -22.75 15.73 6.20
C SER A 27 -24.03 16.43 6.63
N CYS A 28 -24.83 16.86 5.66
CA CYS A 28 -26.17 17.39 5.90
C CYS A 28 -27.15 16.95 4.80
N THR A 29 -28.45 17.13 5.04
CA THR A 29 -29.51 16.82 4.05
C THR A 29 -30.19 18.11 3.60
N TYR A 30 -30.42 18.22 2.28
CA TYR A 30 -31.13 19.33 1.64
C TYR A 30 -32.37 18.81 0.91
N GLU A 31 -33.50 19.52 1.01
CA GLU A 31 -34.79 19.19 0.34
C GLU A 31 -35.28 17.73 0.54
N GLU A 32 -34.88 17.06 1.63
CA GLU A 32 -35.21 15.66 2.01
C GLU A 32 -34.62 14.56 1.11
N ASP A 33 -34.23 14.88 -0.13
CA ASP A 33 -33.78 13.92 -1.14
C ASP A 33 -32.29 14.03 -1.51
N ILE A 34 -31.59 15.06 -1.02
CA ILE A 34 -30.17 15.29 -1.34
C ILE A 34 -29.33 15.19 -0.08
N HIS A 35 -28.35 14.30 -0.11
CA HIS A 35 -27.30 14.23 0.88
C HIS A 35 -26.09 15.04 0.40
N ILE A 36 -25.53 15.89 1.27
CA ILE A 36 -24.34 16.69 1.01
C ILE A 36 -23.28 16.28 2.00
N THR A 37 -22.14 15.80 1.50
CA THR A 37 -21.02 15.35 2.33
C THR A 37 -19.80 16.23 2.07
N LYS A 38 -19.14 16.63 3.15
CA LYS A 38 -17.83 17.30 3.13
C LYS A 38 -16.75 16.24 3.22
N MET A 39 -15.88 16.16 2.23
CA MET A 39 -14.80 15.17 2.19
C MET A 39 -13.57 15.71 1.45
N ASN A 40 -12.44 15.01 1.58
CA ASN A 40 -11.26 15.29 0.77
C ASN A 40 -11.46 14.74 -0.65
N GLY A 41 -11.11 15.53 -1.67
CA GLY A 41 -11.15 15.16 -3.08
C GLY A 41 -10.38 13.89 -3.42
N ASP A 42 -9.39 13.50 -2.62
CA ASP A 42 -8.63 12.25 -2.81
C ASP A 42 -9.52 10.99 -2.79
N LYS A 43 -10.64 11.05 -2.06
CA LYS A 43 -11.59 9.94 -1.93
C LYS A 43 -12.44 9.69 -3.17
N VAL A 44 -12.42 10.60 -4.15
CA VAL A 44 -13.23 10.50 -5.37
C VAL A 44 -12.31 10.41 -6.58
N THR A 45 -12.15 9.23 -7.17
CA THR A 45 -11.18 8.94 -8.24
C THR A 45 -11.24 9.92 -9.41
N ALA A 46 -12.43 10.20 -9.94
CA ALA A 46 -12.62 11.15 -11.06
C ALA A 46 -12.26 12.60 -10.71
N VAL A 47 -12.35 12.99 -9.43
CA VAL A 47 -12.17 14.37 -8.95
C VAL A 47 -10.76 14.60 -8.40
N ASN A 48 -10.15 13.59 -7.78
CA ASN A 48 -8.77 13.58 -7.26
C ASN A 48 -7.78 14.14 -8.30
N LEU A 49 -7.95 13.76 -9.57
CA LEU A 49 -7.14 14.21 -10.70
C LEU A 49 -6.97 15.73 -10.83
N TYR A 50 -7.92 16.51 -10.30
CA TYR A 50 -7.91 17.98 -10.39
C TYR A 50 -7.94 18.67 -9.03
N PHE A 51 -8.43 17.99 -7.98
CA PHE A 51 -8.67 18.55 -6.65
C PHE A 51 -8.08 17.70 -5.53
N ALA A 52 -6.98 16.98 -5.81
CA ALA A 52 -6.21 16.27 -4.78
C ALA A 52 -5.88 17.19 -3.59
N ASP A 53 -5.95 16.65 -2.38
CA ASP A 53 -5.72 17.36 -1.11
C ASP A 53 -6.64 18.57 -0.82
N GLN A 54 -7.73 18.77 -1.58
CA GLN A 54 -8.70 19.84 -1.32
C GLN A 54 -10.01 19.30 -0.71
N THR A 55 -10.52 20.02 0.29
CA THR A 55 -11.87 19.76 0.82
C THR A 55 -12.92 20.19 -0.20
N ILE A 56 -13.85 19.28 -0.51
CA ILE A 56 -14.96 19.49 -1.44
C ILE A 56 -16.29 19.12 -0.79
N PHE A 57 -17.37 19.69 -1.33
CA PHE A 57 -18.73 19.22 -1.08
C PHE A 57 -19.15 18.25 -2.18
N VAL A 58 -19.75 17.12 -1.80
CA VAL A 58 -20.30 16.13 -2.73
C VAL A 58 -21.79 16.00 -2.49
N CYS A 59 -22.61 16.24 -3.52
CA CYS A 59 -24.04 16.01 -3.50
C CYS A 59 -24.40 14.69 -4.15
N GLU A 60 -25.26 13.93 -3.48
CA GLU A 60 -25.79 12.65 -3.94
C GLU A 60 -27.23 12.47 -3.46
N LYS A 61 -27.91 11.44 -3.96
CA LYS A 61 -29.28 11.14 -3.57
C LYS A 61 -29.30 10.50 -2.18
N ALA A 62 -30.15 11.01 -1.30
CA ALA A 62 -30.33 10.44 0.03
C ALA A 62 -30.93 9.03 -0.08
N VAL A 63 -30.27 8.04 0.53
CA VAL A 63 -30.82 6.69 0.69
C VAL A 63 -31.63 6.67 1.99
N PRO A 64 -32.93 6.34 1.96
CA PRO A 64 -33.70 6.16 3.18
C PRO A 64 -33.07 5.03 3.99
N LYS A 65 -32.58 5.31 5.21
CA LYS A 65 -32.28 4.25 6.16
C LYS A 65 -33.58 3.52 6.46
N ILE A 66 -33.73 2.27 6.03
CA ILE A 66 -34.80 1.40 6.52
C ILE A 66 -34.47 1.12 7.98
N LEU A 67 -34.97 1.97 8.87
CA LEU A 67 -34.91 1.75 10.31
C LEU A 67 -36.15 0.95 10.68
N GLY A 68 -35.99 -0.35 10.95
CA GLY A 68 -37.10 -1.16 11.47
C GLY A 68 -36.87 -2.65 11.33
N LEU A 69 -36.16 -3.23 12.30
CA LEU A 69 -36.49 -4.48 13.01
C LEU A 69 -35.26 -4.97 13.79
N CYS A 70 -34.88 -4.24 14.84
CA CYS A 70 -34.06 -4.72 15.95
C CYS A 70 -34.03 -3.58 16.96
N ASP A 71 -35.07 -3.47 17.79
CA ASP A 71 -35.01 -2.87 19.14
C ASP A 71 -36.41 -2.82 19.74
N GLU A 72 -36.98 -3.99 20.06
CA GLU A 72 -37.87 -4.14 21.23
C GLU A 72 -37.75 -5.57 21.76
N LEU A 73 -36.70 -5.83 22.55
CA LEU A 73 -36.71 -6.91 23.52
C LEU A 73 -36.36 -6.33 24.89
N ASN A 74 -37.41 -5.91 25.60
CA ASN A 74 -37.33 -5.69 27.03
C ASN A 74 -36.97 -7.01 27.73
N PRO A 75 -36.08 -6.99 28.74
CA PRO A 75 -35.87 -8.13 29.61
C PRO A 75 -36.96 -8.11 30.68
N GLU A 76 -37.66 -9.23 30.87
CA GLU A 76 -37.90 -9.84 32.19
C GLU A 76 -39.02 -10.91 32.15
N THR A 77 -38.62 -12.11 32.58
CA THR A 77 -39.42 -13.15 33.24
C THR A 77 -40.65 -13.73 32.51
N SER A 78 -40.59 -15.03 32.18
CA SER A 78 -41.55 -16.05 32.69
C SER A 78 -41.38 -17.39 31.94
N ASN A 79 -41.59 -18.48 32.69
CA ASN A 79 -41.35 -19.87 32.36
C ASN A 79 -42.22 -20.49 31.24
N CYS A 80 -41.61 -21.48 30.57
CA CYS A 80 -42.11 -22.77 30.03
C CYS A 80 -43.47 -22.84 29.29
N SER A 81 -43.47 -23.33 28.04
CA SER A 81 -43.94 -24.68 27.65
C SER A 81 -43.96 -24.88 26.12
N ALA A 82 -43.83 -26.15 25.71
CA ALA A 82 -43.67 -26.67 24.35
C ALA A 82 -44.91 -26.48 23.44
N ASP A 83 -44.71 -26.43 22.11
CA ASP A 83 -44.95 -27.54 21.16
C ASP A 83 -45.07 -27.04 19.68
N ASN A 84 -44.52 -27.83 18.74
CA ASN A 84 -44.69 -27.82 17.26
C ASN A 84 -44.27 -26.54 16.48
N GLY A 85 -43.42 -26.58 15.46
CA GLY A 85 -43.29 -27.55 14.37
C GLY A 85 -43.67 -26.84 13.07
N ASP A 86 -42.68 -26.35 12.32
CA ASP A 86 -42.58 -26.39 10.84
C ASP A 86 -41.49 -25.43 10.34
N ALA A 87 -40.60 -26.00 9.53
CA ALA A 87 -39.48 -25.34 8.91
C ALA A 87 -39.93 -24.64 7.62
N GLU A 88 -39.66 -23.35 7.51
CA GLU A 88 -39.44 -22.69 6.21
C GLU A 88 -38.10 -21.95 6.26
N ASP A 89 -37.21 -22.45 5.41
CA ASP A 89 -35.84 -22.03 5.17
C ASP A 89 -35.83 -20.65 4.47
N SER A 90 -35.74 -19.57 5.25
CA SER A 90 -35.51 -18.23 4.71
C SER A 90 -34.01 -17.98 4.70
N CYS A 91 -33.37 -18.34 3.57
CA CYS A 91 -32.00 -17.96 3.24
C CYS A 91 -31.83 -16.44 3.39
N ASP A 92 -30.98 -16.04 4.33
CA ASP A 92 -30.59 -14.67 4.60
C ASP A 92 -29.70 -14.17 3.43
N VAL A 93 -30.34 -13.62 2.40
CA VAL A 93 -29.64 -12.92 1.32
C VAL A 93 -29.18 -11.58 1.86
N LEU A 94 -27.93 -11.53 2.35
CA LEU A 94 -27.22 -10.28 2.58
C LEU A 94 -27.22 -9.47 1.28
N GLN A 95 -28.06 -8.43 1.18
CA GLN A 95 -27.99 -7.48 0.08
C GLN A 95 -26.63 -6.75 0.16
N PRO A 96 -25.89 -6.63 -0.96
CA PRO A 96 -24.65 -5.85 -0.96
C PRO A 96 -24.97 -4.40 -0.59
N GLU A 97 -24.11 -3.79 0.24
CA GLU A 97 -24.21 -2.37 0.59
C GLU A 97 -24.42 -1.55 -0.70
N GLN A 98 -25.57 -0.89 -0.82
CA GLN A 98 -25.88 -0.09 -2.00
C GLN A 98 -24.90 1.08 -2.06
N GLY A 99 -24.05 1.10 -3.08
CA GLY A 99 -23.11 2.19 -3.34
C GLY A 99 -23.79 3.56 -3.49
N PRO A 100 -23.00 4.64 -3.56
CA PRO A 100 -23.51 6.01 -3.62
C PRO A 100 -24.51 6.18 -4.77
N GLN A 101 -25.64 6.85 -4.51
CA GLN A 101 -26.74 6.97 -5.48
C GLN A 101 -26.68 8.31 -6.24
N PRO A 102 -26.68 8.29 -7.58
CA PRO A 102 -26.63 9.53 -8.36
C PRO A 102 -27.93 10.34 -8.33
N LEU A 103 -27.81 11.64 -8.58
CA LEU A 103 -28.92 12.53 -8.89
C LEU A 103 -29.17 12.58 -10.39
N THR A 104 -30.35 13.03 -10.81
CA THR A 104 -30.59 13.30 -12.24
C THR A 104 -29.72 14.45 -12.72
N VAL A 105 -29.26 14.39 -13.98
CA VAL A 105 -28.48 15.47 -14.61
C VAL A 105 -29.16 16.84 -14.47
N MET A 106 -30.51 16.88 -14.55
CA MET A 106 -31.28 18.12 -14.39
C MET A 106 -31.21 18.68 -12.97
N LYS A 107 -31.34 17.84 -11.95
CA LYS A 107 -31.20 18.26 -10.55
C LYS A 107 -29.76 18.72 -10.27
N GLY A 108 -28.76 18.03 -10.81
CA GLY A 108 -27.36 18.46 -10.71
C GLY A 108 -27.12 19.86 -11.28
N ARG A 109 -27.63 20.15 -12.48
CA ARG A 109 -27.57 21.51 -13.07
C ARG A 109 -28.27 22.57 -12.23
N GLN A 110 -29.39 22.24 -11.61
CA GLN A 110 -30.11 23.14 -10.72
C GLN A 110 -29.25 23.51 -9.50
N LEU A 111 -28.64 22.52 -8.85
CA LEU A 111 -27.77 22.73 -7.69
C LEU A 111 -26.54 23.57 -8.04
N LEU A 112 -25.89 23.29 -9.17
CA LEU A 112 -24.77 24.11 -9.65
C LEU A 112 -25.18 25.56 -9.93
N SER A 113 -26.40 25.76 -10.46
CA SER A 113 -26.92 27.10 -10.71
C SER A 113 -27.17 27.86 -9.42
N LEU A 114 -27.75 27.22 -8.40
CA LEU A 114 -27.94 27.80 -7.06
C LEU A 114 -26.60 28.15 -6.41
N TYR A 115 -25.63 27.24 -6.49
CA TYR A 115 -24.27 27.47 -5.99
C TYR A 115 -23.63 28.68 -6.68
N THR A 116 -23.62 28.70 -8.01
CA THR A 116 -23.01 29.78 -8.81
C THR A 116 -23.67 31.13 -8.53
N LEU A 117 -25.01 31.16 -8.41
CA LEU A 117 -25.73 32.39 -8.06
C LEU A 117 -25.37 32.88 -6.66
N SER A 118 -25.20 31.98 -5.70
CA SER A 118 -24.85 32.37 -4.33
C SER A 118 -23.43 32.92 -4.17
N GLN A 119 -22.52 32.51 -5.06
CA GLN A 119 -21.15 33.02 -5.13
C GLN A 119 -21.03 34.32 -5.95
N ASN A 120 -22.09 34.73 -6.65
CA ASN A 120 -22.07 35.93 -7.48
C ASN A 120 -22.23 37.20 -6.63
N PRO A 121 -21.21 38.08 -6.57
CA PRO A 121 -21.27 39.30 -5.77
C PRO A 121 -22.34 40.30 -6.26
N GLY A 122 -22.77 40.21 -7.54
CA GLY A 122 -23.84 41.05 -8.09
C GLY A 122 -25.25 40.61 -7.67
N VAL A 123 -25.40 39.44 -7.05
CA VAL A 123 -26.69 38.89 -6.59
C VAL A 123 -26.84 39.02 -5.07
N SER A 124 -25.75 38.95 -4.30
CA SER A 124 -25.80 39.03 -2.84
C SER A 124 -26.05 40.46 -2.35
N THR A 125 -26.97 40.62 -1.41
CA THR A 125 -27.25 41.90 -0.73
C THR A 125 -26.31 42.18 0.45
N VAL A 126 -25.47 41.21 0.82
CA VAL A 126 -24.57 41.26 1.98
C VAL A 126 -23.13 41.41 1.49
N ASP A 127 -22.47 42.51 1.87
CA ASP A 127 -21.03 42.69 1.68
C ASP A 127 -20.27 41.60 2.46
N ASN A 128 -19.46 40.79 1.75
CA ASN A 128 -18.63 39.68 2.23
C ASN A 128 -19.33 38.31 2.37
N ASN A 129 -19.82 37.74 1.27
CA ASN A 129 -20.06 36.29 1.23
C ASN A 129 -18.73 35.51 1.36
N PRO A 130 -18.59 34.59 2.34
CA PRO A 130 -17.40 33.76 2.45
C PRO A 130 -17.31 32.81 1.26
N ILE A 131 -16.07 32.54 0.84
CA ILE A 131 -15.75 31.64 -0.27
C ILE A 131 -16.05 30.21 0.19
N LEU A 132 -16.96 29.55 -0.51
CA LEU A 132 -17.31 28.17 -0.24
C LEU A 132 -16.29 27.20 -0.85
N HIS A 133 -16.15 26.01 -0.27
CA HIS A 133 -15.43 24.91 -0.92
C HIS A 133 -16.06 24.54 -2.27
N PRO A 134 -15.30 23.95 -3.21
CA PRO A 134 -15.83 23.48 -4.49
C PRO A 134 -16.98 22.48 -4.29
N LEU A 135 -18.01 22.61 -5.11
CA LEU A 135 -19.20 21.74 -5.09
C LEU A 135 -19.13 20.74 -6.24
N TRP A 136 -19.35 19.47 -5.94
CA TRP A 136 -19.42 18.36 -6.89
C TRP A 136 -20.74 17.62 -6.75
N VAL A 137 -21.33 17.18 -7.87
CA VAL A 137 -22.62 16.49 -7.88
C VAL A 137 -22.53 15.20 -8.70
N ARG A 138 -22.86 14.07 -8.08
CA ARG A 138 -22.98 12.76 -8.75
C ARG A 138 -24.22 12.74 -9.65
N CYS A 139 -24.04 12.33 -10.91
CA CYS A 139 -25.08 12.36 -11.93
C CYS A 139 -25.32 10.97 -12.53
N ASP A 140 -26.56 10.70 -12.92
CA ASP A 140 -27.03 9.37 -13.36
C ASP A 140 -26.67 8.99 -14.80
N MET A 141 -25.89 9.82 -15.51
CA MET A 141 -25.51 9.61 -16.92
C MET A 141 -26.71 9.47 -17.88
N SER A 142 -27.91 9.93 -17.48
CA SER A 142 -29.14 9.79 -18.28
C SER A 142 -29.19 10.68 -19.52
N ASP A 143 -28.29 11.67 -19.63
CA ASP A 143 -28.21 12.53 -20.79
C ASP A 143 -27.41 11.88 -21.93
N PRO A 144 -27.63 12.27 -23.20
CA PRO A 144 -26.92 11.68 -24.34
C PRO A 144 -25.39 11.80 -24.30
N ALA A 145 -24.86 12.71 -23.47
CA ALA A 145 -23.43 12.90 -23.29
C ALA A 145 -22.84 11.95 -22.22
N GLY A 146 -23.65 11.26 -21.42
CA GLY A 146 -23.18 10.38 -20.35
C GLY A 146 -22.53 11.14 -19.20
N THR A 147 -23.15 12.23 -18.73
CA THR A 147 -22.62 13.08 -17.68
C THR A 147 -22.68 12.38 -16.32
N ALA A 148 -21.51 12.07 -15.76
CA ALA A 148 -21.33 11.42 -14.47
C ALA A 148 -21.10 12.41 -13.33
N TRP A 149 -20.46 13.55 -13.61
CA TRP A 149 -20.26 14.59 -12.59
C TRP A 149 -20.42 16.00 -13.12
N PHE A 150 -20.94 16.86 -12.25
CA PHE A 150 -20.82 18.30 -12.37
C PHE A 150 -19.99 18.86 -11.22
N GLY A 151 -19.18 19.89 -11.50
CA GLY A 151 -18.39 20.57 -10.49
C GLY A 151 -18.47 22.10 -10.63
N ALA A 152 -18.33 22.82 -9.51
CA ALA A 152 -18.25 24.27 -9.49
C ALA A 152 -17.21 24.74 -8.46
N GLU A 153 -16.27 25.57 -8.90
CA GLU A 153 -15.18 26.12 -8.07
C GLU A 153 -15.16 27.65 -8.15
N PRO A 154 -15.25 28.37 -7.02
CA PRO A 154 -15.16 29.82 -7.01
C PRO A 154 -13.71 30.27 -7.22
N VAL A 155 -13.49 31.18 -8.17
CA VAL A 155 -12.19 31.74 -8.49
C VAL A 155 -12.07 33.13 -7.88
N CYS A 156 -11.04 33.34 -7.06
CA CYS A 156 -10.85 34.59 -6.33
C CYS A 156 -9.67 35.41 -6.85
N VAL A 157 -9.86 36.73 -6.91
CA VAL A 157 -8.80 37.72 -7.15
C VAL A 157 -8.84 38.71 -5.99
N SER A 158 -7.74 38.82 -5.24
CA SER A 158 -7.62 39.73 -4.08
C SER A 158 -8.74 39.53 -3.04
N ASN A 159 -9.01 38.28 -2.64
CA ASN A 159 -10.07 37.87 -1.69
C ASN A 159 -11.51 38.22 -2.11
N LYS A 160 -11.74 38.56 -3.38
CA LYS A 160 -13.09 38.69 -3.95
C LYS A 160 -13.31 37.64 -5.02
N VAL A 161 -14.50 37.06 -5.04
CA VAL A 161 -14.87 36.08 -6.07
C VAL A 161 -15.00 36.83 -7.41
N ALA A 162 -14.13 36.48 -8.35
CA ALA A 162 -14.05 37.08 -9.69
C ALA A 162 -14.82 36.26 -10.74
N GLY A 163 -15.20 35.03 -10.41
CA GLY A 163 -15.94 34.13 -11.29
C GLY A 163 -16.03 32.73 -10.71
N VAL A 164 -16.57 31.80 -11.48
CA VAL A 164 -16.68 30.38 -11.15
C VAL A 164 -16.19 29.53 -12.32
N LYS A 165 -15.40 28.50 -12.02
CA LYS A 165 -15.10 27.42 -12.96
C LYS A 165 -16.16 26.33 -12.83
N LEU A 166 -16.76 25.96 -13.95
CA LEU A 166 -17.72 24.89 -14.06
C LEU A 166 -17.07 23.69 -14.72
N TYR A 167 -17.20 22.52 -14.09
CA TYR A 167 -16.65 21.25 -14.55
C TYR A 167 -17.79 20.34 -14.98
N CYS A 168 -17.58 19.60 -16.06
CA CYS A 168 -18.45 18.52 -16.51
C CYS A 168 -17.57 17.30 -16.80
N ILE A 169 -17.86 16.18 -16.15
CA ILE A 169 -17.21 14.90 -16.40
C ILE A 169 -18.22 13.97 -17.06
N THR A 170 -17.90 13.51 -18.25
CA THR A 170 -18.68 12.52 -18.99
C THR A 170 -17.91 11.21 -19.03
N CYS A 171 -18.58 10.09 -18.77
CA CYS A 171 -18.00 8.76 -18.87
C CYS A 171 -18.69 7.99 -20.00
N LYS A 172 -17.92 7.22 -20.77
CA LYS A 172 -18.43 6.26 -21.73
C LYS A 172 -18.08 4.86 -21.24
N GLY A 173 -18.98 3.92 -21.52
CA GLY A 173 -18.76 2.51 -21.22
C GLY A 173 -17.54 1.91 -21.95
N PRO A 174 -17.25 0.64 -21.66
CA PRO A 174 -16.09 -0.06 -22.18
C PRO A 174 -16.10 -0.06 -23.71
N THR A 175 -15.00 0.37 -24.31
CA THR A 175 -14.84 0.50 -25.76
C THR A 175 -13.63 -0.30 -26.22
N VAL A 176 -13.86 -1.30 -27.08
CA VAL A 176 -12.80 -2.23 -27.56
C VAL A 176 -12.07 -1.68 -28.79
N GLU A 177 -12.78 -1.02 -29.71
CA GLU A 177 -12.17 -0.55 -30.97
C GLU A 177 -11.45 0.78 -30.83
N LYS A 178 -10.14 0.83 -31.06
CA LYS A 178 -9.34 2.08 -31.09
C LYS A 178 -9.89 3.16 -32.02
N LYS A 179 -10.58 2.78 -33.11
CA LYS A 179 -11.18 3.72 -34.07
C LYS A 179 -12.41 4.46 -33.54
N SER A 180 -13.02 3.95 -32.48
CA SER A 180 -14.19 4.55 -31.85
C SER A 180 -13.83 5.50 -30.70
N LEU A 181 -12.55 5.55 -30.32
CA LEU A 181 -12.02 6.55 -29.41
C LEU A 181 -11.99 7.92 -30.08
N ALA A 182 -12.26 8.96 -29.30
CA ALA A 182 -12.14 10.35 -29.77
C ALA A 182 -10.72 10.60 -30.28
N THR A 183 -10.56 11.38 -31.34
CA THR A 183 -9.22 11.75 -31.83
C THR A 183 -8.65 12.94 -31.07
N LEU A 184 -7.32 13.10 -31.07
CA LEU A 184 -6.68 14.25 -30.42
C LEU A 184 -7.14 15.57 -31.05
N ASP A 185 -7.40 15.58 -32.36
CA ASP A 185 -7.87 16.76 -33.07
C ASP A 185 -9.33 17.09 -32.76
N GLU A 186 -10.19 16.09 -32.54
CA GLU A 186 -11.54 16.32 -31.98
C GLU A 186 -11.45 16.97 -30.61
N LEU A 187 -10.56 16.50 -29.72
CA LEU A 187 -10.39 17.08 -28.39
C LEU A 187 -9.89 18.53 -28.45
N LYS A 188 -8.90 18.81 -29.33
CA LYS A 188 -8.44 20.18 -29.61
C LYS A 188 -9.58 21.04 -30.14
N GLN A 189 -10.40 20.52 -31.05
CA GLN A 189 -11.51 21.28 -31.63
C GLN A 189 -12.60 21.54 -30.59
N MET A 190 -12.93 20.58 -29.73
CA MET A 190 -13.85 20.75 -28.61
C MET A 190 -13.38 21.88 -27.68
N HIS A 191 -12.10 21.87 -27.31
CA HIS A 191 -11.52 22.91 -26.46
C HIS A 191 -11.53 24.29 -27.16
N LYS A 192 -11.15 24.35 -28.44
CA LYS A 192 -11.18 25.60 -29.24
C LYS A 192 -12.60 26.17 -29.39
N ASN A 193 -13.57 25.31 -29.66
CA ASN A 193 -14.97 25.70 -29.81
C ASN A 193 -15.52 26.27 -28.50
N ARG A 194 -15.06 25.75 -27.35
CA ARG A 194 -15.52 26.18 -26.03
C ARG A 194 -14.84 27.46 -25.54
N HIS A 195 -13.55 27.66 -25.83
CA HIS A 195 -12.75 28.72 -25.22
C HIS A 195 -12.18 29.76 -26.19
N HIS A 196 -12.38 29.59 -27.50
CA HIS A 196 -11.92 30.50 -28.56
C HIS A 196 -10.45 30.97 -28.42
N SER A 197 -9.59 30.11 -27.89
CA SER A 197 -8.20 30.45 -27.56
C SER A 197 -7.25 30.17 -28.72
N SER A 198 -6.27 31.06 -28.93
CA SER A 198 -5.26 30.95 -30.00
C SER A 198 -4.03 30.13 -29.61
N SER A 199 -3.72 30.03 -28.31
CA SER A 199 -2.61 29.26 -27.76
C SER A 199 -3.13 28.17 -26.84
N MET A 200 -2.62 26.95 -27.01
CA MET A 200 -3.04 25.76 -26.27
C MET A 200 -1.80 24.98 -25.82
N GLY A 201 -1.75 24.62 -24.54
CA GLY A 201 -0.80 23.64 -24.02
C GLY A 201 -1.39 22.24 -24.10
N ILE A 202 -0.56 21.23 -24.38
CA ILE A 202 -0.97 19.83 -24.39
C ILE A 202 0.01 19.03 -23.53
N LYS A 203 -0.51 18.29 -22.56
CA LYS A 203 0.23 17.43 -21.64
C LYS A 203 -0.32 16.01 -21.69
N GLY A 204 0.57 15.03 -21.68
CA GLY A 204 0.24 13.61 -21.59
C GLY A 204 0.57 13.07 -20.21
N SER A 205 -0.20 12.07 -19.79
CA SER A 205 0.05 11.30 -18.58
C SER A 205 -0.28 9.84 -18.81
N ALA A 206 0.47 8.92 -18.24
CA ALA A 206 0.16 7.51 -18.30
C ALA A 206 0.64 6.77 -17.05
N ARG A 207 -0.12 5.78 -16.60
CA ARG A 207 0.22 4.88 -15.50
C ARG A 207 0.32 3.46 -16.01
N PHE A 208 1.43 2.80 -15.71
CA PHE A 208 1.63 1.38 -16.04
C PHE A 208 1.86 0.57 -14.77
N SER A 209 1.38 -0.68 -14.77
CA SER A 209 1.72 -1.66 -13.75
C SER A 209 3.04 -2.31 -14.15
N LEU A 210 4.06 -2.22 -13.30
CA LEU A 210 5.33 -2.92 -13.50
C LEU A 210 5.37 -4.24 -12.73
N PHE A 211 4.60 -4.32 -11.64
CA PHE A 211 4.54 -5.45 -10.73
C PHE A 211 3.20 -5.40 -9.99
N GLY A 212 2.45 -6.50 -9.93
CA GLY A 212 1.19 -6.55 -9.17
C GLY A 212 0.36 -7.83 -9.35
N SER A 213 0.45 -8.49 -10.51
CA SER A 213 -0.19 -9.79 -10.73
C SER A 213 0.67 -10.67 -11.62
N THR A 214 0.77 -11.95 -11.28
CA THR A 214 1.31 -12.98 -12.17
C THR A 214 0.25 -14.06 -12.31
N VAL A 215 -0.13 -14.38 -13.54
CA VAL A 215 -1.00 -15.53 -13.82
C VAL A 215 -0.12 -16.78 -13.71
N VAL A 216 -0.38 -17.61 -12.70
CA VAL A 216 0.21 -18.94 -12.56
C VAL A 216 -0.93 -19.94 -12.64
N GLU A 217 -0.84 -20.89 -13.58
CA GLU A 217 -1.78 -22.01 -13.72
C GLU A 217 -3.28 -21.61 -13.71
N ASN A 218 -3.65 -20.55 -14.45
CA ASN A 218 -5.03 -20.06 -14.57
C ASN A 218 -5.63 -19.48 -13.27
N THR A 219 -4.79 -19.09 -12.31
CA THR A 219 -5.20 -18.30 -11.15
C THR A 219 -4.40 -17.00 -11.11
N THR A 220 -5.11 -15.87 -11.06
CA THR A 220 -4.50 -14.56 -10.79
C THR A 220 -4.21 -14.49 -9.30
N ILE A 221 -2.96 -14.72 -8.91
CA ILE A 221 -2.52 -14.42 -7.55
C ILE A 221 -2.23 -12.92 -7.51
N GLU A 222 -3.23 -12.15 -7.06
CA GLU A 222 -3.05 -10.72 -6.77
C GLU A 222 -1.99 -10.59 -5.67
N SER A 223 -0.84 -9.98 -6.01
CA SER A 223 0.08 -9.54 -4.96
C SER A 223 -0.56 -8.36 -4.26
N GLN A 224 -0.48 -8.31 -2.94
CA GLN A 224 -0.78 -7.07 -2.21
C GLN A 224 0.31 -5.99 -2.43
N SER A 225 1.47 -6.41 -2.94
CA SER A 225 2.53 -5.51 -3.42
C SER A 225 2.17 -4.97 -4.81
N SER A 226 2.31 -3.66 -5.01
CA SER A 226 2.15 -3.03 -6.30
C SER A 226 3.30 -2.07 -6.59
N VAL A 227 3.88 -2.22 -7.77
CA VAL A 227 4.82 -1.22 -8.31
C VAL A 227 4.24 -0.68 -9.58
N THR A 228 3.92 0.61 -9.56
CA THR A 228 3.41 1.32 -10.73
C THR A 228 4.36 2.44 -11.13
N VAL A 229 4.26 2.89 -12.37
CA VAL A 229 4.99 4.06 -12.85
C VAL A 229 4.04 5.09 -13.44
N ASP A 230 4.19 6.33 -12.98
CA ASP A 230 3.50 7.50 -13.51
C ASP A 230 4.42 8.30 -14.44
N PHE A 231 4.02 8.39 -15.71
CA PHE A 231 4.64 9.23 -16.72
C PHE A 231 3.89 10.55 -16.88
N LYS A 232 4.64 11.63 -17.09
CA LYS A 232 4.12 12.94 -17.50
C LYS A 232 5.01 13.54 -18.57
N TRP A 233 4.42 14.06 -19.65
CA TRP A 233 5.16 14.70 -20.74
C TRP A 233 4.36 15.82 -21.40
N SER A 234 5.02 16.61 -22.25
CA SER A 234 4.41 17.66 -23.06
C SER A 234 4.46 17.29 -24.54
N HIS A 235 3.63 17.96 -25.34
CA HIS A 235 3.54 17.78 -26.80
C HIS A 235 3.04 16.39 -27.21
N VAL A 236 1.83 16.04 -26.77
CA VAL A 236 1.18 14.80 -27.20
C VAL A 236 0.84 14.87 -28.69
N GLU A 237 1.24 13.86 -29.46
CA GLU A 237 1.02 13.74 -30.91
C GLU A 237 -0.21 12.88 -31.21
N SER A 238 -0.43 11.80 -30.46
CA SER A 238 -1.54 10.88 -30.66
C SER A 238 -2.10 10.30 -29.36
N ILE A 239 -3.35 9.83 -29.42
CA ILE A 239 -4.01 9.18 -28.29
C ILE A 239 -3.45 7.77 -28.12
N LEU A 240 -3.23 7.37 -26.86
CA LEU A 240 -2.51 6.14 -26.49
C LEU A 240 -1.08 6.08 -27.02
N GLU A 241 -0.44 7.22 -27.27
CA GLU A 241 0.99 7.23 -27.59
C GLU A 241 1.81 6.73 -26.40
N ILE A 242 2.89 6.04 -26.73
CA ILE A 242 3.86 5.53 -25.76
C ILE A 242 4.62 6.74 -25.18
N PRO A 243 4.78 6.85 -23.84
CA PRO A 243 5.51 7.96 -23.25
C PRO A 243 6.93 8.08 -23.82
N PRO A 244 7.33 9.28 -24.30
CA PRO A 244 8.66 9.48 -24.87
C PRO A 244 9.74 9.35 -23.79
N LEU A 245 10.97 9.06 -24.19
CA LEU A 245 12.10 8.93 -23.25
C LEU A 245 12.46 10.24 -22.53
N SER A 246 12.00 11.38 -23.05
CA SER A 246 12.13 12.71 -22.44
C SER A 246 11.05 13.00 -21.37
N SER A 247 10.12 12.07 -21.15
CA SER A 247 9.09 12.20 -20.11
C SER A 247 9.68 12.18 -18.70
N THR A 248 8.94 12.75 -17.76
CA THR A 248 9.19 12.56 -16.34
C THR A 248 8.52 11.27 -15.89
N ALA A 249 9.23 10.39 -15.20
CA ALA A 249 8.70 9.13 -14.68
C ALA A 249 8.90 9.03 -13.16
N THR A 250 7.82 8.71 -12.45
CA THR A 250 7.83 8.48 -10.99
C THR A 250 7.39 7.05 -10.73
N LEU A 251 8.25 6.24 -10.11
CA LEU A 251 7.86 4.95 -9.56
C LEU A 251 7.10 5.17 -8.27
N ASN A 252 5.98 4.46 -8.14
CA ASN A 252 5.17 4.36 -6.95
C ASN A 252 5.31 2.92 -6.45
N ILE A 253 5.92 2.74 -5.29
CA ILE A 253 6.37 1.45 -4.77
C ILE A 253 5.63 1.17 -3.47
N LYS A 254 4.74 0.18 -3.51
CA LYS A 254 4.08 -0.40 -2.34
C LYS A 254 4.46 -1.88 -2.29
N VAL A 255 5.08 -2.32 -1.21
CA VAL A 255 5.51 -3.72 -1.06
C VAL A 255 5.02 -4.25 0.29
N VAL A 256 4.48 -5.45 0.29
CA VAL A 256 3.98 -6.17 1.47
C VAL A 256 4.95 -7.31 1.78
N CYS A 257 5.25 -7.49 3.06
CA CYS A 257 6.19 -8.54 3.49
C CYS A 257 5.52 -9.92 3.46
N GLY A 258 6.30 -10.96 3.17
CA GLY A 258 5.82 -12.35 3.23
C GLY A 258 5.18 -12.91 1.95
N ASP A 259 5.26 -12.20 0.83
CA ASP A 259 4.91 -12.78 -0.48
C ASP A 259 5.88 -13.95 -0.78
N MET A 260 5.34 -15.14 -1.04
CA MET A 260 6.13 -16.35 -1.31
C MET A 260 7.00 -16.24 -2.56
N ARG A 261 6.68 -15.31 -3.49
CA ARG A 261 7.50 -15.04 -4.68
C ARG A 261 8.63 -14.07 -4.41
N SER A 262 8.63 -13.43 -3.24
CA SER A 262 9.66 -12.49 -2.89
C SER A 262 11.01 -13.20 -2.68
N PRO A 263 12.12 -12.62 -3.18
CA PRO A 263 13.46 -13.10 -2.85
C PRO A 263 13.77 -13.02 -1.35
N MET A 264 13.00 -12.27 -0.57
CA MET A 264 13.18 -12.08 0.87
C MET A 264 12.33 -13.04 1.73
N PHE A 265 11.53 -13.92 1.12
CA PHE A 265 10.58 -14.78 1.82
C PHE A 265 11.21 -15.62 2.96
N GLU A 266 12.38 -16.22 2.74
CA GLU A 266 13.04 -17.02 3.79
C GLU A 266 13.51 -16.17 4.99
N MET A 267 13.98 -14.94 4.74
CA MET A 267 14.32 -13.99 5.80
C MET A 267 13.06 -13.46 6.50
N TYR A 268 11.95 -13.30 5.78
CA TYR A 268 10.66 -12.94 6.38
C TYR A 268 10.19 -14.02 7.35
N ARG A 269 10.27 -15.31 6.97
CA ARG A 269 9.89 -16.41 7.86
C ARG A 269 10.71 -16.48 9.14
N GLU A 270 11.97 -16.07 9.07
CA GLU A 270 12.81 -15.92 10.25
C GLU A 270 12.37 -14.76 11.15
N LEU A 271 12.00 -13.61 10.55
CA LEU A 271 11.42 -12.49 11.27
C LEU A 271 10.05 -12.84 11.87
N GLU A 272 9.22 -13.59 11.16
CA GLU A 272 7.91 -14.06 11.63
C GLU A 272 8.06 -14.89 12.90
N PHE A 273 8.98 -15.86 12.91
CA PHE A 273 9.29 -16.63 14.12
C PHE A 273 9.78 -15.72 15.27
N LEU A 274 10.62 -14.73 14.97
CA LEU A 274 11.07 -13.74 15.96
C LEU A 274 9.90 -12.93 16.55
N GLN A 275 8.95 -12.51 15.71
CA GLN A 275 7.74 -11.80 16.12
C GLN A 275 6.82 -12.69 16.96
N THR A 276 6.68 -13.97 16.61
CA THR A 276 5.93 -14.95 17.40
C THR A 276 6.47 -15.06 18.83
N LEU A 277 7.80 -15.12 19.00
CA LEU A 277 8.42 -15.09 20.33
C LEU A 277 8.16 -13.78 21.07
N ALA A 278 8.30 -12.64 20.39
CA ALA A 278 8.08 -11.31 20.98
C ALA A 278 6.62 -11.11 21.42
N ASN A 279 5.67 -11.52 20.58
CA ASN A 279 4.24 -11.48 20.88
C ASN A 279 3.91 -12.40 22.06
N GLY A 280 4.45 -13.62 22.09
CA GLY A 280 4.32 -14.55 23.22
C GLY A 280 4.76 -13.95 24.55
N LEU A 281 5.85 -13.19 24.56
CA LEU A 281 6.30 -12.45 25.76
C LEU A 281 5.34 -11.34 26.18
N LYS A 282 4.63 -10.72 25.24
CA LYS A 282 3.72 -9.60 25.49
C LYS A 282 2.33 -10.06 25.91
N THR A 283 1.80 -11.11 25.30
CA THR A 283 0.42 -11.60 25.49
C THR A 283 0.34 -12.79 26.44
N GLY A 284 1.43 -13.56 26.59
CA GLY A 284 1.45 -14.83 27.31
C GLY A 284 0.97 -16.02 26.48
N GLU A 285 0.45 -15.79 25.27
CA GLU A 285 -0.07 -16.81 24.35
C GLU A 285 0.75 -16.80 23.06
N THR A 286 1.07 -17.99 22.54
CA THR A 286 1.91 -18.12 21.33
C THR A 286 1.28 -19.08 20.35
N GLU A 287 1.01 -18.56 19.16
CA GLU A 287 0.69 -19.34 17.98
C GLU A 287 2.01 -19.74 17.30
N TRP A 288 2.43 -20.98 17.53
CA TRP A 288 3.70 -21.48 16.99
C TRP A 288 3.59 -21.65 15.48
N THR A 289 4.64 -21.22 14.77
CA THR A 289 4.79 -21.44 13.33
C THR A 289 4.91 -22.92 13.02
N GLU A 290 4.43 -23.35 11.86
CA GLU A 290 4.58 -24.75 11.43
C GLU A 290 6.07 -25.15 11.33
N PRO A 291 6.45 -26.30 11.89
CA PRO A 291 7.83 -26.76 11.85
C PRO A 291 8.26 -27.10 10.42
N LEU A 292 9.45 -26.63 10.07
CA LEU A 292 10.09 -26.86 8.78
C LEU A 292 10.72 -28.24 8.64
N GLU A 293 11.12 -28.82 9.76
CA GLU A 293 11.75 -30.13 9.81
C GLU A 293 10.96 -31.05 10.73
N SER A 294 10.87 -32.33 10.36
CA SER A 294 10.23 -33.36 11.19
C SER A 294 11.03 -33.69 12.46
N THR A 295 12.31 -33.34 12.49
CA THR A 295 13.19 -33.56 13.64
C THR A 295 12.92 -32.52 14.72
N SER A 296 12.78 -32.96 15.98
CA SER A 296 12.56 -32.02 17.10
C SER A 296 13.73 -31.09 17.33
N ALA A 297 13.46 -29.87 17.83
CA ALA A 297 14.48 -28.86 18.13
C ALA A 297 15.56 -29.39 19.10
N VAL A 298 15.15 -30.20 20.08
CA VAL A 298 16.06 -30.82 21.05
C VAL A 298 17.03 -31.78 20.35
N ASN A 299 16.56 -32.57 19.38
CA ASN A 299 17.41 -33.48 18.63
C ASN A 299 18.37 -32.73 17.70
N LEU A 300 17.90 -31.69 17.01
CA LEU A 300 18.76 -30.82 16.20
C LEU A 300 19.86 -30.17 17.03
N THR A 301 19.53 -29.73 18.25
CA THR A 301 20.51 -29.17 19.20
C THR A 301 21.53 -30.21 19.64
N LYS A 302 21.12 -31.44 19.95
CA LYS A 302 22.06 -32.53 20.30
C LYS A 302 23.01 -32.85 19.16
N VAL A 303 22.48 -33.02 17.95
CA VAL A 303 23.29 -33.28 16.74
C VAL A 303 24.33 -32.18 16.57
N TYR A 304 23.92 -30.92 16.70
CA TYR A 304 24.84 -29.78 16.59
C TYR A 304 25.95 -29.79 17.66
N LEU A 305 25.61 -30.08 18.92
CA LEU A 305 26.61 -30.21 19.99
C LEU A 305 27.58 -31.37 19.73
N GLU A 306 27.10 -32.48 19.15
CA GLU A 306 27.93 -33.62 18.76
C GLU A 306 28.85 -33.28 17.58
N GLU A 307 28.37 -32.56 16.56
CA GLU A 307 29.17 -32.05 15.44
C GLU A 307 30.34 -31.21 15.95
N LEU A 308 30.10 -30.30 16.89
CA LEU A 308 31.14 -29.45 17.49
C LEU A 308 32.17 -30.26 18.29
N ARG A 309 31.70 -31.22 19.08
CA ARG A 309 32.58 -32.13 19.84
C ARG A 309 33.45 -32.96 18.89
N ASN A 310 32.88 -33.44 17.79
CA ASN A 310 33.60 -34.22 16.79
C ASN A 310 34.62 -33.36 16.06
N MET A 311 34.25 -32.14 15.63
CA MET A 311 35.19 -31.19 15.02
C MET A 311 36.38 -30.90 15.92
N ALA A 312 36.16 -30.66 17.22
CA ALA A 312 37.22 -30.44 18.19
C ALA A 312 38.17 -31.66 18.31
N LYS A 313 37.63 -32.89 18.29
CA LYS A 313 38.43 -34.12 18.29
C LYS A 313 39.24 -34.28 17.00
N THR A 314 38.63 -34.08 15.83
CA THR A 314 39.36 -34.16 14.54
C THR A 314 40.46 -33.10 14.42
N LEU A 315 40.27 -31.89 14.95
CA LEU A 315 41.32 -30.86 14.96
C LEU A 315 42.47 -31.21 15.92
N GLN A 316 42.16 -31.84 17.06
CA GLN A 316 43.18 -32.38 17.96
C GLN A 316 43.92 -33.59 17.36
N ASP A 317 43.23 -34.46 16.63
CA ASP A 317 43.80 -35.63 15.98
C ASP A 317 44.60 -35.28 14.69
N GLN A 318 44.17 -34.25 13.95
CA GLN A 318 44.91 -33.72 12.79
C GLN A 318 46.15 -32.92 13.20
N ALA A 319 46.17 -32.32 14.39
CA ALA A 319 47.41 -31.77 14.96
C ALA A 319 48.46 -32.87 15.26
N ALA A 320 48.04 -34.15 15.31
CA ALA A 320 48.91 -35.31 15.52
C ALA A 320 49.25 -36.09 14.24
N LYS A 321 48.63 -35.82 13.08
CA LYS A 321 48.96 -36.46 11.79
C LYS A 321 48.76 -35.53 10.59
N THR A 322 49.80 -35.45 9.76
CA THR A 322 49.92 -34.69 8.51
C THR A 322 48.70 -34.85 7.59
N VAL A 323 48.22 -33.71 7.09
CA VAL A 323 46.93 -33.51 6.40
C VAL A 323 46.88 -34.14 5.01
N GLU A 324 45.84 -34.92 4.74
CA GLU A 324 45.23 -35.01 3.40
C GLU A 324 43.84 -34.36 3.45
N THR A 325 43.60 -33.46 2.50
CA THR A 325 42.38 -32.65 2.35
C THR A 325 41.25 -33.45 1.68
N PRO A 326 40.04 -33.55 2.27
CA PRO A 326 38.86 -33.99 1.53
C PRO A 326 38.14 -32.79 0.89
N LYS A 327 37.69 -33.00 -0.35
CA LYS A 327 36.85 -32.09 -1.14
C LYS A 327 35.47 -31.87 -0.50
N PRO A 328 34.86 -30.68 -0.67
CA PRO A 328 33.50 -30.43 -0.23
C PRO A 328 32.49 -31.21 -1.10
N LYS A 329 31.51 -31.84 -0.46
CA LYS A 329 30.34 -32.43 -1.11
C LYS A 329 29.38 -31.31 -1.48
N GLN A 330 28.95 -31.30 -2.75
CA GLN A 330 27.81 -30.53 -3.23
C GLN A 330 26.53 -31.12 -2.61
N GLU A 331 25.83 -30.31 -1.83
CA GLU A 331 24.40 -30.49 -1.55
C GLU A 331 23.61 -29.41 -2.30
N ALA A 332 22.36 -29.76 -2.61
CA ALA A 332 21.44 -29.20 -3.61
C ALA A 332 21.53 -27.68 -3.86
N ASP A 333 21.46 -27.30 -5.15
CA ASP A 333 21.40 -25.90 -5.62
C ASP A 333 20.35 -25.11 -4.82
N PRO A 334 20.75 -24.18 -3.93
CA PRO A 334 19.81 -23.18 -3.45
C PRO A 334 19.37 -22.34 -4.65
N SER A 335 18.13 -21.86 -4.65
CA SER A 335 17.70 -20.89 -5.64
C SER A 335 18.74 -19.76 -5.70
N ILE A 336 19.06 -19.26 -6.90
CA ILE A 336 20.12 -18.25 -7.13
C ILE A 336 19.95 -17.06 -6.16
N PHE A 337 18.71 -16.76 -5.75
CA PHE A 337 18.35 -15.70 -4.81
C PHE A 337 18.71 -16.02 -3.34
N ASN A 338 18.52 -17.25 -2.88
CA ASN A 338 18.86 -17.64 -1.50
C ASN A 338 20.37 -17.53 -1.23
N SER A 339 21.19 -17.79 -2.27
CA SER A 339 22.64 -17.67 -2.15
C SER A 339 23.14 -16.22 -1.98
N PHE A 340 22.33 -15.22 -2.35
CA PHE A 340 22.75 -13.81 -2.37
C PHE A 340 22.69 -13.16 -0.98
N LEU A 341 21.90 -13.71 -0.07
CA LEU A 341 21.61 -13.11 1.25
C LEU A 341 22.14 -13.93 2.44
N GLU A 342 22.49 -15.20 2.22
CA GLU A 342 22.97 -16.06 3.30
C GLU A 342 24.42 -15.74 3.69
N ARG A 343 24.57 -15.28 4.94
CA ARG A 343 25.88 -15.04 5.56
C ARG A 343 26.53 -16.37 5.93
N GLY A 344 27.72 -16.63 5.41
CA GLY A 344 28.45 -17.90 5.60
C GLY A 344 29.25 -18.02 6.91
N ASP A 345 29.51 -16.92 7.61
CA ASP A 345 30.34 -16.86 8.81
C ASP A 345 29.51 -16.85 10.12
N LEU A 346 28.45 -17.66 10.18
CA LEU A 346 27.60 -17.76 11.38
C LEU A 346 28.37 -18.33 12.58
N ASP A 347 28.29 -17.61 13.70
CA ASP A 347 28.83 -18.08 14.96
C ASP A 347 27.96 -19.15 15.62
N PHE A 348 28.41 -19.64 16.78
CA PHE A 348 27.72 -20.70 17.47
C PHE A 348 26.27 -20.38 17.85
N ALA A 349 26.01 -19.17 18.36
CA ALA A 349 24.68 -18.77 18.80
C ALA A 349 23.75 -18.58 17.60
N GLU A 350 24.27 -18.01 16.51
CA GLU A 350 23.53 -17.82 15.26
C GLU A 350 23.17 -19.16 14.61
N GLN A 351 24.10 -20.12 14.59
CA GLN A 351 23.86 -21.48 14.13
C GLN A 351 22.86 -22.25 15.01
N LEU A 352 22.85 -21.99 16.32
CA LEU A 352 21.86 -22.55 17.22
C LEU A 352 20.47 -22.01 16.89
N TRP A 353 20.34 -20.69 16.66
CA TRP A 353 19.10 -20.06 16.25
C TRP A 353 18.56 -20.64 14.94
N VAL A 354 19.41 -20.76 13.90
CA VAL A 354 19.01 -21.33 12.60
C VAL A 354 18.46 -22.74 12.72
N ARG A 355 18.98 -23.56 13.64
CA ARG A 355 18.48 -24.91 13.89
C ARG A 355 17.20 -24.91 14.73
N MET A 356 17.16 -24.13 15.81
CA MET A 356 16.01 -24.09 16.72
C MET A 356 14.75 -23.54 16.03
N ARG A 357 14.87 -22.46 15.24
CA ARG A 357 13.70 -21.84 14.58
C ARG A 357 12.93 -22.77 13.64
N LYS A 358 13.57 -23.84 13.16
CA LYS A 358 12.96 -24.78 12.22
C LYS A 358 12.01 -25.78 12.89
N SER A 359 12.14 -26.00 14.20
CA SER A 359 11.46 -27.13 14.86
C SER A 359 10.93 -26.83 16.26
N VAL A 360 11.10 -25.61 16.77
CA VAL A 360 10.52 -25.22 18.06
C VAL A 360 9.01 -25.08 17.90
N THR A 361 8.26 -25.80 18.73
CA THR A 361 6.79 -25.80 18.73
C THR A 361 6.18 -25.55 20.12
N SER A 362 7.04 -25.35 21.13
CA SER A 362 6.62 -25.10 22.50
C SER A 362 7.69 -24.36 23.30
N TYR A 363 7.27 -23.72 24.40
CA TYR A 363 8.20 -23.10 25.35
C TYR A 363 9.15 -24.12 26.01
N GLN A 364 8.69 -25.37 26.16
CA GLN A 364 9.49 -26.44 26.72
C GLN A 364 10.66 -26.82 25.81
N ASP A 365 10.45 -26.83 24.48
CA ASP A 365 11.51 -27.07 23.51
C ASP A 365 12.66 -26.08 23.68
N ILE A 366 12.33 -24.79 23.86
CA ILE A 366 13.33 -23.72 24.07
C ILE A 366 14.11 -23.97 25.36
N GLY A 367 13.40 -24.25 26.46
CA GLY A 367 14.01 -24.55 27.76
C GLY A 367 14.95 -25.75 27.71
N ASP A 368 14.52 -26.84 27.08
CA ASP A 368 15.31 -28.08 26.97
C ASP A 368 16.53 -27.90 26.07
N CYS A 369 16.40 -27.19 24.94
CA CYS A 369 17.53 -26.89 24.07
C CYS A 369 18.59 -26.03 24.79
N LEU A 370 18.16 -24.95 25.45
CA LEU A 370 19.08 -24.08 26.20
C LEU A 370 19.71 -24.81 27.38
N LYS A 371 19.00 -25.70 28.05
CA LYS A 371 19.54 -26.53 29.13
C LYS A 371 20.69 -27.40 28.63
N LEU A 372 20.52 -28.08 27.50
CA LEU A 372 21.58 -28.89 26.88
C LEU A 372 22.82 -28.06 26.55
N VAL A 373 22.63 -26.86 25.98
CA VAL A 373 23.73 -25.95 25.64
C VAL A 373 24.46 -25.47 26.89
N ILE A 374 23.73 -25.02 27.93
CA ILE A 374 24.33 -24.52 29.18
C ILE A 374 25.06 -25.63 29.93
N GLU A 375 24.52 -26.85 29.96
CA GLU A 375 25.20 -28.01 30.55
C GLU A 375 26.49 -28.33 29.79
N ALA A 376 26.46 -28.38 28.45
CA ALA A 376 27.65 -28.62 27.64
C ALA A 376 28.74 -27.55 27.84
N LEU A 377 28.35 -26.28 27.99
CA LEU A 377 29.28 -25.20 28.34
C LEU A 377 29.83 -25.34 29.76
N ARG A 378 28.97 -25.67 30.74
CA ARG A 378 29.34 -25.78 32.16
C ARG A 378 30.33 -26.90 32.43
N TYR A 379 30.14 -28.05 31.77
CA TYR A 379 31.07 -29.17 31.87
C TYR A 379 32.32 -29.00 30.99
N GLY A 380 32.38 -27.92 30.18
CA GLY A 380 33.50 -27.64 29.29
C GLY A 380 33.60 -28.60 28.11
N ASP A 381 32.50 -29.27 27.76
CA ASP A 381 32.43 -30.23 26.65
C ASP A 381 32.61 -29.55 25.29
N ILE A 382 32.25 -28.27 25.22
CA ILE A 382 32.38 -27.41 24.03
C ILE A 382 33.05 -26.08 24.40
N LYS A 383 33.81 -25.53 23.45
CA LYS A 383 34.35 -24.16 23.50
C LYS A 383 34.02 -23.46 22.18
N PRO A 384 32.74 -23.14 21.95
CA PRO A 384 32.29 -22.59 20.67
C PRO A 384 32.90 -21.21 20.43
N TRP A 385 33.01 -20.76 19.18
CA TRP A 385 33.40 -19.40 18.84
C TRP A 385 32.16 -18.49 18.72
N ILE A 386 32.29 -17.22 19.13
CA ILE A 386 31.24 -16.19 19.04
C ILE A 386 31.80 -14.88 18.52
N HIS A 387 30.96 -14.07 17.86
CA HIS A 387 31.32 -12.71 17.49
C HIS A 387 31.53 -11.82 18.72
N ARG A 388 32.45 -10.84 18.61
CA ARG A 388 32.86 -9.97 19.72
C ARG A 388 31.80 -8.95 20.14
N ASP A 389 30.91 -8.59 19.22
CA ASP A 389 29.87 -7.58 19.38
C ASP A 389 28.51 -8.17 19.80
N SER A 390 28.41 -9.50 19.93
CA SER A 390 27.20 -10.16 20.41
C SER A 390 26.89 -9.77 21.85
N SER A 391 25.67 -9.27 22.09
CA SER A 391 25.25 -8.71 23.38
C SER A 391 24.25 -9.60 24.13
N SER A 392 23.76 -10.66 23.47
CA SER A 392 22.81 -11.61 24.03
C SER A 392 23.29 -12.29 25.31
N SER A 393 22.32 -12.66 26.14
CA SER A 393 22.55 -13.36 27.40
C SER A 393 23.30 -14.68 27.20
N LEU A 394 22.99 -15.42 26.13
CA LEU A 394 23.70 -16.65 25.78
C LEU A 394 25.16 -16.38 25.42
N SER A 395 25.44 -15.32 24.66
CA SER A 395 26.82 -14.94 24.29
C SER A 395 27.66 -14.62 25.52
N LYS A 396 27.08 -13.92 26.50
CA LYS A 396 27.75 -13.62 27.79
C LYS A 396 28.07 -14.91 28.57
N LEU A 397 27.17 -15.89 28.59
CA LEU A 397 27.43 -17.20 29.22
C LEU A 397 28.53 -17.98 28.53
N ILE A 398 28.61 -17.90 27.19
CA ILE A 398 29.69 -18.54 26.42
C ILE A 398 31.03 -17.90 26.78
N LEU A 399 31.12 -16.57 26.88
CA LEU A 399 32.35 -15.88 27.31
C LEU A 399 32.76 -16.28 28.73
N GLN A 400 31.80 -16.35 29.65
CA GLN A 400 32.03 -16.81 31.02
C GLN A 400 32.53 -18.27 31.07
N SER A 401 32.05 -19.13 30.17
CA SER A 401 32.47 -20.53 30.09
C SER A 401 33.97 -20.69 29.82
N TYR A 402 34.57 -19.78 29.05
CA TYR A 402 36.01 -19.82 28.78
C TYR A 402 36.86 -19.63 30.04
N HIS A 403 36.30 -18.95 31.04
CA HIS A 403 36.92 -18.74 32.35
C HIS A 403 36.50 -19.78 33.40
N GLN A 404 35.72 -20.80 33.02
CA GLN A 404 35.17 -21.84 33.91
C GLN A 404 34.31 -21.28 35.06
N GLN A 405 33.72 -20.10 34.86
CA GLN A 405 32.88 -19.43 35.85
C GLN A 405 31.52 -19.09 35.21
N ILE A 406 30.71 -20.12 34.95
CA ILE A 406 29.35 -19.92 34.43
C ILE A 406 28.40 -19.64 35.59
N ASP A 407 27.76 -18.48 35.56
CA ASP A 407 26.73 -18.12 36.54
C ASP A 407 25.53 -19.10 36.46
N HIS A 408 24.86 -19.28 37.60
CA HIS A 408 23.64 -20.08 37.60
C HIS A 408 22.50 -19.33 36.89
N VAL A 409 22.07 -19.84 35.74
CA VAL A 409 20.93 -19.31 34.99
C VAL A 409 19.68 -20.12 35.30
N SER A 410 18.64 -19.47 35.82
CA SER A 410 17.33 -20.10 36.02
C SER A 410 16.55 -20.10 34.71
N LEU A 411 16.42 -21.26 34.06
CA LEU A 411 15.60 -21.45 32.86
C LEU A 411 14.10 -21.58 33.19
N THR A 412 13.59 -20.70 34.04
CA THR A 412 12.20 -20.68 34.52
C THR A 412 11.47 -19.44 34.01
N GLY A 413 10.16 -19.56 33.78
CA GLY A 413 9.34 -18.46 33.29
C GLY A 413 9.74 -18.02 31.89
N ILE A 414 9.83 -16.71 31.66
CA ILE A 414 10.09 -16.11 30.34
C ILE A 414 11.56 -16.05 29.94
N THR A 415 12.48 -16.35 30.86
CA THR A 415 13.94 -16.24 30.63
C THR A 415 14.43 -17.01 29.39
N PRO A 416 14.04 -18.29 29.16
CA PRO A 416 14.49 -19.03 27.97
C PRO A 416 14.05 -18.38 26.66
N VAL A 417 12.86 -17.79 26.64
CA VAL A 417 12.29 -17.11 25.46
C VAL A 417 13.03 -15.82 25.18
N ILE A 418 13.32 -15.02 26.21
CA ILE A 418 14.13 -13.80 26.08
C ILE A 418 15.52 -14.14 25.53
N MET A 419 16.16 -15.18 26.06
CA MET A 419 17.49 -15.60 25.58
C MET A 419 17.46 -15.98 24.09
N LEU A 420 16.46 -16.74 23.64
CA LEU A 420 16.34 -17.12 22.23
C LEU A 420 16.03 -15.90 21.34
N LEU A 421 15.13 -15.02 21.79
CA LEU A 421 14.76 -13.80 21.10
C LEU A 421 15.96 -12.85 20.91
N GLU A 422 16.80 -12.69 21.93
CA GLU A 422 18.04 -11.89 21.85
C GLU A 422 19.02 -12.47 20.81
N VAL A 423 19.15 -13.79 20.73
CA VAL A 423 20.02 -14.44 19.74
C VAL A 423 19.48 -14.21 18.33
N GLY A 424 18.17 -14.35 18.11
CA GLY A 424 17.55 -14.07 16.82
C GLY A 424 17.72 -12.60 16.40
N LEU A 425 17.52 -11.66 17.32
CA LEU A 425 17.76 -10.23 17.07
C LEU A 425 19.21 -9.96 16.65
N ASP A 426 20.20 -10.50 17.37
CA ASP A 426 21.62 -10.31 17.05
C ASP A 426 21.97 -10.90 15.67
N LYS A 427 21.45 -12.09 15.35
CA LYS A 427 21.68 -12.76 14.06
C LYS A 427 21.11 -11.93 12.91
N MET A 428 19.82 -11.58 12.99
CA MET A 428 19.14 -10.86 11.90
C MET A 428 19.73 -9.47 11.67
N ARG A 429 20.13 -8.76 12.73
CA ARG A 429 20.84 -7.48 12.59
C ARG A 429 22.10 -7.62 11.76
N LYS A 430 22.92 -8.63 12.02
CA LYS A 430 24.17 -8.85 11.28
C LYS A 430 23.91 -9.22 9.83
N ASP A 431 22.87 -9.97 9.54
CA ASP A 431 22.50 -10.26 8.15
C ASP A 431 22.05 -9.01 7.40
N TYR A 432 21.26 -8.16 8.06
CA TYR A 432 20.79 -6.91 7.46
C TYR A 432 21.95 -5.92 7.27
N ILE A 433 22.89 -5.88 8.22
CA ILE A 433 24.16 -5.14 8.09
C ILE A 433 24.96 -5.69 6.92
N ASN A 434 25.12 -7.02 6.83
CA ASN A 434 25.90 -7.68 5.78
C ASN A 434 25.39 -7.27 4.39
N TYR A 435 24.08 -7.26 4.19
CA TYR A 435 23.50 -6.81 2.93
C TYR A 435 23.61 -5.29 2.74
N LEU A 436 23.06 -4.48 3.67
CA LEU A 436 22.95 -3.03 3.47
C LEU A 436 24.29 -2.30 3.43
N ILE A 437 25.28 -2.80 4.19
CA ILE A 437 26.65 -2.26 4.19
C ILE A 437 27.49 -2.93 3.12
N GLY A 438 27.33 -4.24 2.90
CA GLY A 438 28.07 -4.99 1.88
C GLY A 438 27.78 -4.51 0.45
N GLU A 439 26.52 -4.18 0.18
CA GLU A 439 26.08 -3.57 -1.09
C GLU A 439 26.27 -2.04 -1.11
N GLU A 440 26.93 -1.47 -0.10
CA GLU A 440 27.22 -0.03 0.04
C GLU A 440 25.98 0.90 0.05
N LEU A 441 24.77 0.35 0.24
CA LEU A 441 23.50 1.09 0.19
C LEU A 441 23.33 2.10 1.33
N THR A 442 24.05 1.92 2.44
CA THR A 442 24.03 2.83 3.59
C THR A 442 25.28 2.68 4.47
N THR A 443 25.32 3.40 5.59
CA THR A 443 26.40 3.28 6.58
C THR A 443 25.85 2.94 7.97
N LEU A 444 26.69 2.36 8.84
CA LEU A 444 26.31 2.02 10.21
C LEU A 444 25.72 3.20 10.99
N ASN A 445 26.19 4.42 10.73
CA ASN A 445 25.64 5.63 11.38
C ASN A 445 24.16 5.85 11.05
N HIS A 446 23.74 5.56 9.82
CA HIS A 446 22.33 5.68 9.41
C HIS A 446 21.49 4.52 9.95
N LEU A 447 22.11 3.36 10.21
CA LEU A 447 21.44 2.20 10.80
C LEU A 447 21.36 2.24 12.33
N TYR A 448 22.08 3.13 13.01
CA TYR A 448 22.16 3.21 14.47
C TYR A 448 20.78 3.14 15.17
N TYR A 449 19.79 3.88 14.65
CA TYR A 449 18.43 3.86 15.20
C TYR A 449 17.83 2.45 15.20
N TYR A 450 17.97 1.72 14.09
CA TYR A 450 17.40 0.39 13.87
C TYR A 450 18.15 -0.71 14.62
N LEU A 451 19.46 -0.53 14.83
CA LEU A 451 20.34 -1.53 15.42
C LEU A 451 20.55 -1.36 16.93
N SER A 452 20.05 -0.27 17.52
CA SER A 452 20.24 0.04 18.95
C SER A 452 19.66 -1.07 19.86
N THR A 453 20.50 -1.56 20.77
CA THR A 453 20.14 -2.53 21.82
C THR A 453 19.81 -1.87 23.15
N GLU A 454 19.84 -0.53 23.23
CA GLU A 454 19.60 0.24 24.46
C GLU A 454 18.10 0.37 24.79
N VAL A 455 17.24 0.04 23.84
CA VAL A 455 15.78 0.10 23.98
C VAL A 455 15.20 -1.25 24.38
N ASP A 456 13.94 -1.25 24.81
CA ASP A 456 13.24 -2.48 25.18
C ASP A 456 13.21 -3.51 24.02
N VAL A 457 13.23 -4.80 24.36
CA VAL A 457 13.29 -5.90 23.39
C VAL A 457 12.12 -5.86 22.41
N GLN A 458 10.93 -5.44 22.84
CA GLN A 458 9.78 -5.30 21.94
C GLN A 458 10.00 -4.18 20.91
N GLU A 459 10.56 -3.05 21.34
CA GLU A 459 10.93 -1.95 20.45
C GLU A 459 12.06 -2.37 19.49
N GLN A 460 13.02 -3.18 19.95
CA GLN A 460 14.06 -3.75 19.08
C GLN A 460 13.46 -4.58 17.94
N VAL A 461 12.44 -5.42 18.23
CA VAL A 461 11.73 -6.22 17.22
C VAL A 461 10.95 -5.34 16.24
N ILE A 462 10.26 -4.30 16.72
CA ILE A 462 9.53 -3.36 15.86
C ILE A 462 10.49 -2.64 14.90
N ARG A 463 11.65 -2.19 15.39
CA ARG A 463 12.67 -1.54 14.55
C ARG A 463 13.28 -2.49 13.54
N LEU A 464 13.55 -3.73 13.93
CA LEU A 464 14.04 -4.74 13.01
C LEU A 464 13.00 -5.07 11.93
N ARG A 465 11.71 -5.11 12.28
CA ARG A 465 10.60 -5.27 11.31
C ARG A 465 10.57 -4.14 10.28
N LYS A 466 10.71 -2.89 10.72
CA LYS A 466 10.84 -1.74 9.81
C LYS A 466 12.04 -1.89 8.85
N LEU A 467 13.17 -2.35 9.38
CA LEU A 467 14.38 -2.56 8.57
C LEU A 467 14.22 -3.71 7.58
N HIS A 468 13.48 -4.76 7.95
CA HIS A 468 13.13 -5.86 7.04
C HIS A 468 12.25 -5.38 5.90
N HIS A 469 11.20 -4.61 6.19
CA HIS A 469 10.32 -4.09 5.13
C HIS A 469 11.06 -3.14 4.17
N LEU A 470 12.01 -2.36 4.68
CA LEU A 470 12.93 -1.61 3.84
C LEU A 470 13.75 -2.53 2.92
N LEU A 471 14.28 -3.65 3.43
CA LEU A 471 15.02 -4.63 2.63
C LEU A 471 14.12 -5.28 1.57
N GLU A 472 12.91 -5.66 1.95
CA GLU A 472 11.86 -6.17 1.06
C GLU A 472 11.68 -5.26 -0.15
N ILE A 473 11.52 -3.95 0.09
CA ILE A 473 11.35 -2.93 -0.94
C ILE A 473 12.56 -2.87 -1.87
N ILE A 474 13.77 -2.79 -1.31
CA ILE A 474 15.00 -2.61 -2.09
C ILE A 474 15.31 -3.85 -2.92
N VAL A 475 15.26 -5.03 -2.31
CA VAL A 475 15.60 -6.29 -2.98
C VAL A 475 14.55 -6.61 -4.05
N THR A 476 13.26 -6.37 -3.79
CA THR A 476 12.21 -6.50 -4.80
C THR A 476 12.46 -5.57 -5.97
N CYS A 477 12.70 -4.28 -5.73
CA CYS A 477 12.96 -3.32 -6.79
C CYS A 477 14.27 -3.61 -7.54
N GLY A 478 15.33 -4.01 -6.85
CA GLY A 478 16.61 -4.36 -7.44
C GLY A 478 16.53 -5.60 -8.32
N THR A 479 15.84 -6.63 -7.84
CA THR A 479 15.72 -7.93 -8.51
C THR A 479 14.76 -7.86 -9.70
N PHE A 480 13.56 -7.33 -9.49
CA PHE A 480 12.51 -7.37 -10.52
C PHE A 480 12.62 -6.24 -11.53
N LEU A 481 12.97 -5.03 -11.09
CA LEU A 481 13.07 -3.88 -12.01
C LEU A 481 14.49 -3.65 -12.53
N GLY A 482 15.50 -4.35 -11.98
CA GLY A 482 16.89 -4.14 -12.34
C GLY A 482 17.37 -2.72 -12.03
N LEU A 483 16.87 -2.10 -10.95
CA LEU A 483 17.23 -0.72 -10.62
C LEU A 483 18.75 -0.59 -10.44
N PRO A 484 19.40 0.43 -11.04
CA PRO A 484 20.82 0.66 -10.83
C PRO A 484 21.10 1.15 -9.41
N TYR A 485 22.34 0.98 -8.96
CA TYR A 485 22.78 1.32 -7.61
C TYR A 485 22.41 2.75 -7.17
N ASP A 486 22.57 3.76 -8.03
CA ASP A 486 22.23 5.16 -7.68
C ASP A 486 20.75 5.33 -7.29
N ARG A 487 19.86 4.55 -7.92
CA ARG A 487 18.42 4.57 -7.62
C ARG A 487 18.11 3.76 -6.37
N GLN A 488 18.73 2.59 -6.20
CA GLN A 488 18.59 1.78 -5.00
C GLN A 488 19.07 2.51 -3.75
N PHE A 489 20.19 3.22 -3.84
CA PHE A 489 20.72 4.05 -2.76
C PHE A 489 19.72 5.14 -2.35
N VAL A 490 19.18 5.91 -3.31
CA VAL A 490 18.18 6.96 -3.02
C VAL A 490 16.92 6.38 -2.37
N LEU A 491 16.44 5.23 -2.87
CA LEU A 491 15.29 4.53 -2.29
C LEU A 491 15.58 4.09 -0.85
N THR A 492 16.75 3.50 -0.61
CA THR A 492 17.22 3.09 0.73
C THR A 492 17.19 4.27 1.70
N GLN A 493 17.76 5.42 1.31
CA GLN A 493 17.77 6.61 2.16
C GLN A 493 16.35 7.16 2.41
N SER A 494 15.46 7.08 1.42
CA SER A 494 14.06 7.46 1.58
C SER A 494 13.36 6.59 2.63
N CYS A 495 13.50 5.27 2.53
CA CYS A 495 12.90 4.32 3.48
C CYS A 495 13.50 4.48 4.89
N LEU A 496 14.82 4.61 5.02
CA LEU A 496 15.50 4.83 6.31
C LEU A 496 15.02 6.10 7.01
N ASN A 497 14.82 7.19 6.27
CA ASN A 497 14.34 8.45 6.84
C ASN A 497 12.87 8.36 7.25
N HIS A 498 12.02 7.74 6.44
CA HIS A 498 10.60 7.55 6.75
C HIS A 498 10.40 6.74 8.04
N TYR A 499 10.95 5.53 8.10
CA TYR A 499 10.71 4.62 9.23
C TYR A 499 11.38 5.04 10.54
N LYS A 500 12.30 6.01 10.50
CA LYS A 500 12.89 6.62 11.69
C LYS A 500 11.89 7.45 12.49
N THR A 501 10.91 8.05 11.83
CA THR A 501 9.91 8.93 12.46
C THR A 501 8.49 8.38 12.41
N SER A 502 8.17 7.58 11.39
CA SER A 502 6.84 7.02 11.17
C SER A 502 6.64 5.70 11.93
N THR A 503 5.38 5.33 12.16
CA THR A 503 5.02 3.96 12.58
C THR A 503 5.28 2.98 11.43
N TYR A 504 5.29 1.69 11.76
CA TYR A 504 5.32 0.66 10.73
C TYR A 504 4.01 0.69 9.93
N ASP A 505 4.12 0.79 8.61
CA ASP A 505 2.99 0.87 7.68
C ASP A 505 3.42 0.31 6.32
N GLU A 506 2.75 -0.77 5.89
CA GLU A 506 2.97 -1.44 4.60
C GLU A 506 2.11 -0.83 3.49
N GLU A 507 1.12 -0.02 3.84
CA GLU A 507 0.28 0.72 2.89
C GLU A 507 0.97 1.99 2.37
N HIS A 508 2.08 2.40 3.01
CA HIS A 508 2.84 3.57 2.60
C HIS A 508 3.47 3.37 1.21
N GLU A 509 3.13 4.27 0.29
CA GLU A 509 3.67 4.28 -1.07
C GLU A 509 4.94 5.14 -1.16
N PHE A 510 6.08 4.50 -1.43
CA PHE A 510 7.34 5.20 -1.66
C PHE A 510 7.44 5.69 -3.11
N LYS A 511 7.86 6.95 -3.29
CA LYS A 511 7.99 7.58 -4.61
C LYS A 511 9.44 7.76 -5.02
N LEU A 512 9.82 7.26 -6.19
CA LEU A 512 11.18 7.35 -6.73
C LEU A 512 11.19 7.90 -8.14
N GLN A 513 11.91 9.00 -8.36
CA GLN A 513 12.11 9.56 -9.69
C GLN A 513 13.08 8.71 -10.50
N ILE A 514 12.66 8.31 -11.71
CA ILE A 514 13.44 7.44 -12.60
C ILE A 514 13.48 8.01 -14.02
N LYS A 515 14.55 7.67 -14.75
CA LYS A 515 14.62 7.96 -16.18
C LYS A 515 13.81 6.91 -16.95
N PRO A 516 12.91 7.29 -17.86
CA PRO A 516 12.11 6.34 -18.65
C PRO A 516 12.95 5.26 -19.35
N ALA A 517 14.16 5.62 -19.81
CA ALA A 517 15.09 4.69 -20.46
C ALA A 517 15.40 3.42 -19.63
N LEU A 518 15.47 3.53 -18.30
CA LEU A 518 15.82 2.42 -17.40
C LEU A 518 14.73 1.34 -17.34
N ILE A 519 13.47 1.75 -17.52
CA ILE A 519 12.29 0.87 -17.40
C ILE A 519 11.53 0.72 -18.72
N SER A 520 12.11 1.20 -19.83
CA SER A 520 11.51 1.21 -21.17
C SER A 520 10.96 -0.16 -21.60
N HIS A 521 11.70 -1.22 -21.28
CA HIS A 521 11.33 -2.59 -21.60
C HIS A 521 10.05 -3.08 -20.90
N PHE A 522 9.66 -2.49 -19.77
CA PHE A 522 8.44 -2.87 -19.05
C PHE A 522 7.17 -2.24 -19.62
N TYR A 523 7.24 -1.04 -20.21
CA TYR A 523 6.02 -0.31 -20.60
C TYR A 523 5.85 -0.15 -22.11
N GLN A 524 6.89 -0.30 -22.93
CA GLN A 524 6.81 -0.07 -24.37
C GLN A 524 5.91 -1.06 -25.13
N LYS A 525 5.66 -2.24 -24.55
CA LYS A 525 4.81 -3.28 -25.15
C LYS A 525 3.50 -3.51 -24.38
N GLU A 526 3.37 -2.90 -23.21
CA GLU A 526 2.25 -3.09 -22.32
C GLU A 526 1.19 -2.01 -22.53
N HIS A 527 -0.03 -2.30 -22.09
CA HIS A 527 -1.10 -1.32 -22.06
C HIS A 527 -1.08 -0.53 -20.74
N PRO A 528 -1.33 0.79 -20.79
CA PRO A 528 -1.43 1.59 -19.58
C PRO A 528 -2.72 1.23 -18.80
N ILE A 529 -2.62 1.18 -17.48
CA ILE A 529 -3.77 1.09 -16.57
C ILE A 529 -4.63 2.34 -16.75
N VAL A 530 -3.97 3.50 -16.84
CA VAL A 530 -4.59 4.79 -17.11
C VAL A 530 -3.73 5.55 -18.10
N TRP A 531 -4.34 6.06 -19.17
CA TRP A 531 -3.71 7.01 -20.09
C TRP A 531 -4.55 8.27 -20.14
N GLY A 532 -3.91 9.44 -20.20
CA GLY A 532 -4.61 10.70 -20.20
C GLY A 532 -3.91 11.77 -21.02
N VAL A 533 -4.70 12.66 -21.58
CA VAL A 533 -4.24 13.89 -22.22
C VAL A 533 -5.01 15.08 -21.66
N GLU A 534 -4.30 16.15 -21.36
CA GLU A 534 -4.84 17.42 -20.88
C GLU A 534 -4.48 18.53 -21.88
N ILE A 535 -5.50 19.25 -22.33
CA ILE A 535 -5.37 20.45 -23.14
C ILE A 535 -5.75 21.65 -22.28
N SER A 536 -4.88 22.64 -22.17
CA SER A 536 -5.15 23.86 -21.40
C SER A 536 -4.98 25.14 -22.21
N SER A 537 -5.75 26.17 -21.87
CA SER A 537 -5.61 27.52 -22.39
C SER A 537 -5.87 28.57 -21.30
N GLY A 538 -5.36 29.80 -21.51
CA GLY A 538 -5.43 30.89 -20.55
C GLY A 538 -4.20 30.98 -19.64
N GLN A 539 -4.27 31.83 -18.62
CA GLN A 539 -3.17 32.07 -17.68
C GLN A 539 -3.67 32.19 -16.24
N GLY A 540 -2.88 31.65 -15.30
CA GLY A 540 -3.11 31.74 -13.86
C GLY A 540 -4.49 31.20 -13.47
N VAL A 541 -5.21 31.96 -12.64
CA VAL A 541 -6.51 31.55 -12.08
C VAL A 541 -7.62 31.38 -13.14
N ARG A 542 -7.44 31.91 -14.35
CA ARG A 542 -8.39 31.80 -15.46
C ARG A 542 -8.06 30.66 -16.43
N GLU A 543 -7.06 29.83 -16.12
CA GLU A 543 -6.74 28.66 -16.94
C GLU A 543 -7.95 27.70 -16.99
N VAL A 544 -8.32 27.32 -18.20
CA VAL A 544 -9.38 26.34 -18.51
C VAL A 544 -8.76 25.11 -19.14
N ARG A 545 -9.37 23.96 -18.89
CA ARG A 545 -8.81 22.65 -19.25
C ARG A 545 -9.85 21.74 -19.87
N THR A 546 -9.42 20.92 -20.82
CA THR A 546 -10.18 19.82 -21.38
C THR A 546 -9.27 18.61 -21.39
N SER A 547 -9.70 17.53 -20.75
CA SER A 547 -8.90 16.32 -20.60
C SER A 547 -9.70 15.09 -20.97
N LEU A 548 -9.00 14.12 -21.52
CA LEU A 548 -9.50 12.78 -21.83
C LEU A 548 -8.65 11.79 -21.06
N GLN A 549 -9.30 10.84 -20.40
CA GLN A 549 -8.66 9.72 -19.73
C GLN A 549 -9.27 8.41 -20.20
N LEU A 550 -8.40 7.44 -20.42
CA LEU A 550 -8.69 6.08 -20.82
C LEU A 550 -8.17 5.18 -19.71
N SER A 551 -9.03 4.32 -19.17
CA SER A 551 -8.66 3.40 -18.08
C SER A 551 -9.22 2.02 -18.30
N ASP A 552 -8.58 1.02 -17.70
CA ASP A 552 -9.03 -0.37 -17.67
C ASP A 552 -10.29 -0.57 -16.79
N LYS A 553 -10.49 0.31 -15.80
CA LYS A 553 -11.64 0.32 -14.89
C LYS A 553 -12.40 1.66 -14.98
N PRO A 554 -13.71 1.70 -14.68
CA PRO A 554 -14.45 2.94 -14.65
C PRO A 554 -13.92 3.86 -13.54
N LEU A 555 -13.71 5.15 -13.85
CA LEU A 555 -13.29 6.16 -12.87
C LEU A 555 -14.46 6.71 -12.02
N VAL A 556 -15.65 6.15 -12.20
CA VAL A 556 -16.91 6.55 -11.58
C VAL A 556 -17.41 5.41 -10.71
N ASP A 557 -17.69 5.72 -9.44
CA ASP A 557 -18.04 4.78 -8.37
C ASP A 557 -19.55 4.51 -8.23
N HIS A 558 -20.37 5.39 -8.79
CA HIS A 558 -21.83 5.43 -8.58
C HIS A 558 -22.65 5.00 -9.80
N VAL A 559 -21.99 4.59 -10.89
CA VAL A 559 -22.64 4.07 -12.09
C VAL A 559 -22.09 2.69 -12.40
N ILE A 560 -23.00 1.72 -12.48
CA ILE A 560 -22.68 0.34 -12.86
C ILE A 560 -22.80 0.25 -14.38
N PHE A 561 -21.72 -0.14 -15.03
CA PHE A 561 -21.74 -0.46 -16.45
C PHE A 561 -22.10 -1.93 -16.59
N GLU A 562 -23.18 -2.24 -17.31
CA GLU A 562 -23.49 -3.61 -17.71
C GLU A 562 -22.42 -4.04 -18.74
N THR A 563 -21.44 -4.81 -18.28
CA THR A 563 -20.46 -5.45 -19.15
C THR A 563 -21.02 -6.78 -19.63
N ASP A 564 -21.50 -6.84 -20.88
CA ASP A 564 -21.85 -8.09 -21.58
C ASP A 564 -20.62 -8.93 -21.97
N PHE A 565 -19.44 -8.59 -21.46
CA PHE A 565 -18.20 -9.32 -21.74
C PHE A 565 -18.11 -10.53 -20.81
N PRO A 566 -18.00 -11.76 -21.34
CA PRO A 566 -17.72 -12.91 -20.50
C PRO A 566 -16.38 -12.66 -19.79
N ASN A 567 -16.33 -12.99 -18.49
CA ASN A 567 -15.06 -13.08 -17.76
C ASN A 567 -14.06 -13.85 -18.63
N GLU A 568 -12.94 -13.18 -18.94
CA GLU A 568 -11.78 -13.63 -19.72
C GLU A 568 -11.87 -15.09 -20.20
N THR A 569 -12.34 -15.29 -21.43
CA THR A 569 -12.13 -16.59 -22.08
C THR A 569 -10.67 -16.72 -22.49
N VAL A 570 -9.98 -17.54 -21.69
CA VAL A 570 -8.63 -18.08 -21.87
C VAL A 570 -8.46 -18.77 -23.23
N ASN A 571 -8.25 -18.00 -24.29
CA ASN A 571 -7.61 -18.47 -25.52
C ASN A 571 -6.73 -17.34 -26.04
N GLY A 572 -5.45 -17.65 -26.25
CA GLY A 572 -4.36 -16.70 -26.50
C GLY A 572 -4.36 -16.00 -27.87
N ASP A 573 -5.51 -15.48 -28.30
CA ASP A 573 -5.57 -14.37 -29.23
C ASP A 573 -5.65 -13.08 -28.40
N ILE A 574 -4.78 -12.12 -28.70
CA ILE A 574 -4.72 -10.82 -28.01
C ILE A 574 -6.04 -10.09 -28.30
N GLU A 575 -7.06 -10.27 -27.46
CA GLU A 575 -8.23 -9.40 -27.46
C GLU A 575 -7.76 -8.00 -27.06
N GLU A 576 -8.04 -6.99 -27.89
CA GLU A 576 -7.69 -5.61 -27.57
C GLU A 576 -8.40 -5.23 -26.25
N PRO A 577 -7.69 -4.67 -25.26
CA PRO A 577 -8.29 -4.35 -23.98
C PRO A 577 -9.36 -3.27 -24.16
N ALA A 578 -10.51 -3.48 -23.51
CA ALA A 578 -11.56 -2.47 -23.48
C ALA A 578 -11.15 -1.30 -22.58
N PHE A 579 -11.35 -0.08 -23.06
CA PHE A 579 -11.09 1.13 -22.27
C PHE A 579 -12.39 1.83 -21.88
N PHE A 580 -12.45 2.29 -20.64
CA PHE A 580 -13.43 3.28 -20.18
C PHE A 580 -12.91 4.68 -20.54
N SER A 581 -13.73 5.48 -21.22
CA SER A 581 -13.35 6.82 -21.64
C SER A 581 -14.02 7.87 -20.76
N THR A 582 -13.24 8.57 -19.95
CA THR A 582 -13.68 9.69 -19.12
C THR A 582 -13.17 11.01 -19.69
N THR A 583 -14.08 11.91 -20.06
CA THR A 583 -13.73 13.26 -20.55
C THR A 583 -14.14 14.29 -19.52
N MET A 584 -13.23 15.20 -19.16
CA MET A 584 -13.51 16.36 -18.33
C MET A 584 -13.38 17.64 -19.15
N CYS A 585 -14.36 18.52 -19.01
CA CYS A 585 -14.32 19.85 -19.58
C CYS A 585 -14.57 20.91 -18.51
N CYS A 586 -13.66 21.88 -18.39
CA CYS A 586 -13.77 23.05 -17.53
C CYS A 586 -14.19 24.29 -18.34
N SER A 587 -15.04 25.14 -17.80
CA SER A 587 -15.40 26.46 -18.35
C SER A 587 -15.30 27.53 -17.28
N PHE A 588 -14.70 28.67 -17.59
CA PHE A 588 -14.64 29.81 -16.68
C PHE A 588 -15.73 30.83 -17.01
N ASN A 589 -16.58 31.13 -16.01
CA ASN A 589 -17.57 32.20 -16.09
C ASN A 589 -17.14 33.35 -15.17
N SER A 590 -16.85 34.50 -15.75
CA SER A 590 -16.62 35.73 -14.98
C SER A 590 -17.95 36.29 -14.46
N PHE A 591 -17.92 36.85 -13.25
CA PHE A 591 -19.06 37.60 -12.70
C PHE A 591 -19.09 39.05 -13.18
#